data_AF-A0AAU9W5T1-F1
#
_entry.id   AF-A0AAU9W5T1-F1
#
_cell.length_a   1.000
_cell.length_b   1.000
_cell.length_c   1.000
_cell.angle_alpha   90.00
_cell.angle_beta   90.00
_cell.angle_gamma   90.00
#
_symmetry.space_group_name_H-M   'P 1'
#
loop_
_entity.id
_entity.type
_entity.pdbx_description
1 polymer ?
#
loop_
_entity_poly.entity_id
_entity_poly.type
_entity_poly.pdbx_seq_one_letter_code
_entity_poly.pdbx_strand_id
1 'polypeptide(L)'
;MSALLSLTYGFAFLISVLIPKVSSASVLTTNKRKFVLSDFRNLEFRSSYTFKGKRLINHVINATDAIDERFCRILCHSDYNGISYNFCLVVKLGGKEYDGDLESSPNYTYYGAQNACVNNECKNNATCQTGFTDRGYRCMCIPGFRGQDCKICVTMLTVRKKEGRFNENKAYQLRVGNLSFLVYCHLSGTNLGPCGAGGWTLVMKIDGSKGTFHWGSNLWMNNQTFNSAGGQTGFDDEETKLPTYWGMPFTKICLGMKIGHQSLQIQL
;
A
#
# COMPACT_ATOMS: atom_id res chain seq x y z
N MET A 1 -1.08 2.40 18.94
CA MET A 1 0.18 3.07 19.32
C MET A 1 -0.29 4.53 19.54
N SER A 2 0.21 5.27 20.52
CA SER A 2 -0.19 6.47 21.30
C SER A 2 0.65 7.83 21.37
N ALA A 3 0.21 8.96 20.79
CA ALA A 3 1.04 10.18 20.44
C ALA A 3 0.62 11.57 21.03
N LEU A 4 1.48 12.62 20.97
CA LEU A 4 1.28 13.97 21.60
C LEU A 4 1.48 15.21 20.63
N LEU A 5 0.78 16.33 20.97
CA LEU A 5 0.47 17.65 20.31
C LEU A 5 0.98 19.04 20.84
N SER A 6 1.31 20.11 20.04
CA SER A 6 1.19 21.59 20.41
C SER A 6 1.39 22.64 19.24
N LEU A 7 0.88 23.91 19.30
CA LEU A 7 0.49 24.83 18.15
C LEU A 7 0.84 26.36 18.21
N THR A 8 0.97 27.08 17.04
CA THR A 8 0.27 28.37 16.60
C THR A 8 0.80 29.11 15.30
N TYR A 9 -0.12 29.39 14.32
CA TYR A 9 -0.37 30.50 13.32
C TYR A 9 0.60 31.07 12.20
N GLY A 10 0.07 31.24 10.95
CA GLY A 10 0.38 32.36 9.99
C GLY A 10 0.68 32.04 8.48
N PHE A 11 -0.02 32.66 7.50
CA PHE A 11 -0.13 32.39 6.00
C PHE A 11 1.03 32.97 5.10
N ALA A 12 1.30 32.65 3.81
CA ALA A 12 0.47 32.46 2.59
C ALA A 12 1.20 31.75 1.38
N PHE A 13 0.42 31.49 0.30
CA PHE A 13 0.53 30.67 -0.95
C PHE A 13 1.64 31.03 -2.00
N LEU A 14 2.00 30.29 -3.08
CA LEU A 14 1.21 29.59 -4.14
C LEU A 14 2.07 28.61 -5.01
N ILE A 15 1.37 27.78 -5.79
CA ILE A 15 1.73 26.54 -6.52
C ILE A 15 2.17 26.77 -7.98
N SER A 16 2.95 25.86 -8.59
CA SER A 16 2.67 25.37 -9.96
C SER A 16 3.44 24.08 -10.35
N VAL A 17 2.71 23.24 -11.09
CA VAL A 17 2.93 21.84 -11.52
C VAL A 17 3.63 21.79 -12.88
N LEU A 18 4.39 20.73 -13.18
CA LEU A 18 4.68 20.33 -14.58
C LEU A 18 4.65 18.79 -14.78
N ILE A 19 4.06 18.44 -15.93
CA ILE A 19 3.67 17.12 -16.48
C ILE A 19 4.86 16.44 -17.18
N PRO A 20 4.95 15.08 -17.23
CA PRO A 20 6.11 14.37 -17.76
C PRO A 20 6.13 14.26 -19.30
N LYS A 21 7.34 14.23 -19.86
CA LYS A 21 7.64 14.03 -21.29
C LYS A 21 8.27 12.65 -21.49
N VAL A 22 7.77 11.88 -22.46
CA VAL A 22 8.30 10.58 -22.89
C VAL A 22 9.26 10.80 -24.06
N SER A 23 10.43 10.16 -24.07
CA SER A 23 11.26 10.00 -25.27
C SER A 23 11.82 8.58 -25.39
N SER A 24 11.90 8.14 -26.65
CA SER A 24 12.20 6.81 -27.14
C SER A 24 13.59 6.24 -26.80
N ALA A 25 13.61 4.92 -26.70
CA ALA A 25 14.66 3.96 -27.05
C ALA A 25 16.12 4.34 -26.77
N SER A 26 16.62 3.86 -25.62
CA SER A 26 18.04 3.59 -25.39
C SER A 26 18.21 2.17 -24.84
N VAL A 27 18.97 1.38 -25.60
CA VAL A 27 19.79 0.21 -25.22
C VAL A 27 19.37 -0.52 -23.93
N LEU A 28 18.77 -1.70 -24.10
CA LEU A 28 18.56 -2.70 -23.06
C LEU A 28 19.92 -3.22 -22.54
N THR A 29 20.55 -2.47 -21.63
CA THR A 29 21.45 -3.06 -20.65
C THR A 29 20.60 -3.92 -19.71
N THR A 30 20.79 -5.23 -19.77
CA THR A 30 20.12 -6.25 -18.97
C THR A 30 20.43 -6.06 -17.48
N ASN A 31 19.70 -5.14 -16.85
CA ASN A 31 19.57 -5.10 -15.42
C ASN A 31 18.80 -6.37 -15.03
N LYS A 32 19.48 -7.37 -14.46
CA LYS A 32 18.89 -8.63 -13.99
C LYS A 32 17.88 -8.34 -12.87
N ARG A 33 16.70 -7.83 -13.20
CA ARG A 33 15.51 -8.05 -12.39
C ARG A 33 15.26 -9.54 -12.45
N LYS A 34 15.56 -10.22 -11.34
CA LYS A 34 15.18 -11.60 -11.11
C LYS A 34 13.65 -11.62 -11.10
N PHE A 35 13.02 -11.84 -12.25
CA PHE A 35 11.58 -12.04 -12.34
C PHE A 35 11.25 -13.28 -11.52
N VAL A 36 10.49 -13.10 -10.45
CA VAL A 36 10.05 -14.21 -9.59
C VAL A 36 8.86 -14.85 -10.30
N LEU A 37 8.76 -16.19 -10.27
CA LEU A 37 7.65 -16.93 -10.89
C LEU A 37 6.25 -16.40 -10.48
N SER A 38 6.14 -15.72 -9.33
CA SER A 38 4.93 -15.07 -8.81
C SER A 38 4.44 -13.85 -9.60
N ASP A 39 5.24 -13.33 -10.54
CA ASP A 39 4.90 -12.14 -11.31
C ASP A 39 4.10 -12.48 -12.58
N PHE A 40 4.03 -13.75 -12.96
CA PHE A 40 3.23 -14.23 -14.09
C PHE A 40 1.79 -14.49 -13.65
N ARG A 41 0.85 -13.81 -14.31
CA ARG A 41 -0.58 -14.03 -14.14
C ARG A 41 -1.06 -15.08 -15.14
N ASN A 42 -1.59 -16.18 -14.64
CA ASN A 42 -2.25 -17.22 -15.42
C ASN A 42 -3.76 -17.21 -15.13
N LEU A 43 -4.51 -16.49 -15.96
CA LEU A 43 -5.97 -16.39 -15.87
C LEU A 43 -6.63 -17.11 -17.06
N GLU A 44 -7.40 -18.15 -16.79
CA GLU A 44 -8.02 -18.98 -17.82
C GLU A 44 -9.55 -18.76 -17.90
N PHE A 45 -10.03 -18.31 -19.06
CA PHE A 45 -11.46 -18.17 -19.37
C PHE A 45 -11.98 -19.46 -20.00
N ARG A 46 -12.50 -20.36 -19.17
CA ARG A 46 -13.04 -21.65 -19.63
C ARG A 46 -14.50 -21.50 -20.03
N SER A 47 -14.94 -22.30 -21.01
CA SER A 47 -16.32 -22.35 -21.47
C SER A 47 -17.34 -22.63 -20.36
N SER A 48 -16.94 -23.35 -19.31
CA SER A 48 -17.77 -23.61 -18.12
C SER A 48 -18.16 -22.36 -17.33
N TYR A 49 -17.41 -21.26 -17.48
CA TYR A 49 -17.65 -19.97 -16.83
C TYR A 49 -18.03 -18.87 -17.85
N THR A 50 -18.31 -19.25 -19.10
CA THR A 50 -18.72 -18.34 -20.17
C THR A 50 -20.23 -18.47 -20.39
N PHE A 51 -20.95 -17.35 -20.32
CA PHE A 51 -22.40 -17.32 -20.48
C PHE A 51 -22.79 -16.43 -21.65
N LYS A 52 -23.29 -17.06 -22.73
CA LYS A 52 -23.86 -16.35 -23.89
C LYS A 52 -25.21 -15.72 -23.53
N GLY A 53 -25.51 -14.58 -24.14
CA GLY A 53 -26.75 -13.86 -23.90
C GLY A 53 -26.85 -13.32 -22.47
N LYS A 54 -25.72 -13.13 -21.79
CA LYS A 54 -25.64 -12.63 -20.42
C LYS A 54 -24.54 -11.59 -20.26
N ARG A 55 -24.72 -10.68 -19.31
CA ARG A 55 -23.71 -9.68 -18.90
C ARG A 55 -23.65 -9.56 -17.39
N LEU A 56 -22.48 -9.25 -16.85
CA LEU A 56 -22.30 -8.94 -15.44
C LEU A 56 -22.50 -7.44 -15.20
N ILE A 57 -23.43 -7.06 -14.33
CA ILE A 57 -23.73 -5.69 -13.92
C ILE A 57 -23.19 -5.43 -12.49
N ASN A 58 -23.09 -4.16 -12.09
CA ASN A 58 -22.64 -3.69 -10.75
C ASN A 58 -21.20 -4.03 -10.33
N HIS A 59 -20.46 -4.79 -11.14
CA HIS A 59 -19.07 -5.21 -10.90
C HIS A 59 -18.10 -4.67 -11.97
N VAL A 60 -18.44 -3.54 -12.59
CA VAL A 60 -17.67 -2.95 -13.70
C VAL A 60 -16.51 -2.12 -13.14
N ILE A 61 -15.29 -2.62 -13.33
CA ILE A 61 -14.05 -1.94 -12.92
C ILE A 61 -13.63 -0.88 -13.95
N ASN A 62 -13.83 -1.17 -15.24
CA ASN A 62 -13.53 -0.26 -16.35
C ASN A 62 -14.44 -0.59 -17.56
N ALA A 63 -14.78 0.43 -18.35
CA ALA A 63 -15.57 0.30 -19.57
C ALA A 63 -14.85 1.00 -20.73
N THR A 64 -14.71 0.29 -21.85
CA THR A 64 -14.08 0.81 -23.06
C THR A 64 -14.77 0.24 -24.28
N ASP A 65 -14.69 0.96 -25.39
CA ASP A 65 -15.01 0.40 -26.69
C ASP A 65 -13.95 -0.65 -27.06
N ALA A 66 -14.41 -1.81 -27.52
CA ALA A 66 -13.56 -2.92 -27.89
C ALA A 66 -13.77 -3.30 -29.35
N ILE A 67 -12.65 -3.47 -30.06
CA ILE A 67 -12.65 -3.81 -31.49
C ILE A 67 -13.05 -5.28 -31.69
N ASP A 68 -12.56 -6.17 -30.82
CA ASP A 68 -12.92 -7.59 -30.79
C ASP A 68 -12.82 -8.15 -29.35
N GLU A 69 -13.26 -9.40 -29.17
CA GLU A 69 -13.23 -10.11 -27.88
C GLU A 69 -11.81 -10.17 -27.30
N ARG A 70 -10.81 -10.37 -28.16
CA ARG A 70 -9.40 -10.53 -27.73
C ARG A 70 -8.88 -9.25 -27.10
N PHE A 71 -9.32 -8.09 -27.58
CA PHE A 71 -8.98 -6.81 -26.97
C PHE A 71 -9.48 -6.73 -25.52
N CYS A 72 -10.74 -7.07 -25.24
CA CYS A 72 -11.26 -7.14 -23.87
C CYS A 72 -10.48 -8.13 -23.01
N ARG A 73 -10.14 -9.30 -23.57
CA ARG A 73 -9.35 -10.32 -22.88
C ARG A 73 -7.96 -9.80 -22.48
N ILE A 74 -7.27 -9.09 -23.38
CA ILE A 74 -5.95 -8.50 -23.12
C ILE A 74 -6.06 -7.45 -22.02
N LEU A 75 -7.03 -6.54 -22.12
CA LEU A 75 -7.24 -5.51 -21.10
C LEU A 75 -7.56 -6.12 -19.73
N CYS A 76 -8.39 -7.15 -19.68
CA CYS A 76 -8.71 -7.89 -18.46
C CYS A 76 -7.46 -8.60 -17.89
N HIS A 77 -6.56 -9.11 -18.73
CA HIS A 77 -5.28 -9.67 -18.28
C HIS A 77 -4.33 -8.62 -17.71
N SER A 78 -4.25 -7.46 -18.38
CA SER A 78 -3.38 -6.35 -18.01
C SER A 78 -3.81 -5.67 -16.71
N ASP A 79 -5.10 -5.62 -16.42
CA ASP A 79 -5.61 -5.19 -15.12
C ASP A 79 -5.50 -6.34 -14.10
N TYR A 80 -4.67 -6.17 -13.07
CA TYR A 80 -4.50 -7.18 -12.02
C TYR A 80 -5.76 -7.45 -11.18
N ASN A 81 -6.74 -6.55 -11.20
CA ASN A 81 -8.03 -6.72 -10.54
C ASN A 81 -9.11 -7.28 -11.49
N GLY A 82 -8.85 -7.33 -12.81
CA GLY A 82 -9.80 -7.84 -13.79
C GLY A 82 -9.93 -9.36 -13.76
N ILE A 83 -11.10 -9.88 -13.38
CA ILE A 83 -11.35 -11.34 -13.26
C ILE A 83 -12.26 -11.87 -14.37
N SER A 84 -13.15 -11.02 -14.86
CA SER A 84 -14.11 -11.32 -15.92
C SER A 84 -14.32 -10.08 -16.78
N TYR A 85 -14.88 -10.27 -17.97
CA TYR A 85 -15.25 -9.16 -18.84
C TYR A 85 -16.55 -9.46 -19.59
N ASN A 86 -17.30 -8.40 -19.84
CA ASN A 86 -18.43 -8.41 -20.76
C ASN A 86 -17.92 -8.07 -22.16
N PHE A 87 -18.35 -8.79 -23.18
CA PHE A 87 -18.11 -8.43 -24.57
C PHE A 87 -19.45 -8.28 -25.31
N CYS A 88 -19.59 -7.21 -26.09
CA CYS A 88 -20.78 -6.87 -26.85
C CYS A 88 -20.44 -6.72 -28.33
N LEU A 89 -21.16 -7.42 -29.20
CA LEU A 89 -20.95 -7.38 -30.65
C LEU A 89 -21.78 -6.28 -31.35
N VAL A 90 -22.79 -5.71 -30.67
CA VAL A 90 -23.74 -4.76 -31.27
C VAL A 90 -24.15 -3.70 -30.25
N VAL A 91 -23.76 -2.45 -30.48
CA VAL A 91 -24.20 -1.30 -29.65
C VAL A 91 -25.71 -1.11 -29.80
N LYS A 92 -26.49 -1.48 -28.78
CA LYS A 92 -27.89 -1.06 -28.64
C LYS A 92 -28.02 -0.21 -27.37
N LEU A 93 -28.52 1.01 -27.54
CA LEU A 93 -28.93 1.90 -26.45
C LEU A 93 -30.31 1.48 -25.94
N GLY A 94 -30.41 1.08 -24.66
CA GLY A 94 -31.68 1.07 -23.92
C GLY A 94 -31.89 -0.10 -22.93
N GLY A 95 -32.34 0.25 -21.71
CA GLY A 95 -33.12 -0.62 -20.80
C GLY A 95 -32.55 -0.82 -19.38
N LYS A 96 -33.35 -0.53 -18.34
CA LYS A 96 -33.07 -0.50 -16.89
C LYS A 96 -33.21 -1.86 -16.15
N GLU A 97 -32.69 -1.86 -14.91
CA GLU A 97 -32.43 -2.86 -13.83
C GLU A 97 -33.52 -3.89 -13.44
N TYR A 98 -33.10 -5.04 -12.87
CA TYR A 98 -33.29 -5.47 -11.46
C TYR A 98 -32.49 -6.77 -11.10
N ASP A 99 -32.38 -7.03 -9.79
CA ASP A 99 -31.47 -7.86 -8.98
C ASP A 99 -30.99 -9.24 -9.51
N GLY A 100 -29.71 -9.50 -9.24
CA GLY A 100 -28.87 -10.56 -9.82
C GLY A 100 -27.77 -9.96 -10.69
N ASP A 101 -26.49 -10.09 -10.29
CA ASP A 101 -25.38 -9.45 -11.00
C ASP A 101 -25.21 -9.95 -12.44
N LEU A 102 -25.72 -11.14 -12.80
CA LEU A 102 -25.63 -11.69 -14.15
C LEU A 102 -26.99 -11.60 -14.87
N GLU A 103 -27.19 -10.54 -15.63
CA GLU A 103 -28.42 -10.22 -16.35
C GLU A 103 -28.49 -10.93 -17.71
N SER A 104 -29.69 -11.31 -18.17
CA SER A 104 -29.88 -11.77 -19.54
C SER A 104 -29.86 -10.59 -20.51
N SER A 105 -28.92 -10.62 -21.46
CA SER A 105 -28.79 -9.63 -22.52
C SER A 105 -28.33 -10.32 -23.81
N PRO A 106 -29.21 -10.48 -24.82
CA PRO A 106 -28.96 -11.32 -26.00
C PRO A 106 -27.69 -10.99 -26.79
N ASN A 107 -27.26 -9.73 -26.76
CA ASN A 107 -26.12 -9.23 -27.52
C ASN A 107 -24.79 -9.31 -26.77
N TYR A 108 -24.81 -9.75 -25.52
CA TYR A 108 -23.63 -9.82 -24.67
C TYR A 108 -23.22 -11.26 -24.47
N THR A 109 -21.91 -11.47 -24.40
CA THR A 109 -21.34 -12.70 -23.87
C THR A 109 -20.48 -12.32 -22.66
N TYR A 110 -20.79 -12.95 -21.53
CA TYR A 110 -20.00 -12.84 -20.32
C TYR A 110 -18.91 -13.91 -20.34
N TYR A 111 -17.67 -13.50 -20.13
CA TYR A 111 -16.53 -14.39 -19.99
C TYR A 111 -15.99 -14.31 -18.56
N GLY A 112 -16.26 -15.34 -17.77
CA GLY A 112 -15.75 -15.51 -16.41
C GLY A 112 -14.52 -16.41 -16.34
N ALA A 113 -13.70 -16.20 -15.33
CA ALA A 113 -12.66 -17.14 -14.91
C ALA A 113 -12.99 -17.66 -13.49
N GLN A 114 -12.44 -18.83 -13.13
CA GLN A 114 -12.59 -19.34 -11.77
C GLN A 114 -11.97 -18.36 -10.78
N ASN A 115 -12.77 -17.91 -9.80
CA ASN A 115 -12.31 -16.98 -8.79
C ASN A 115 -11.71 -17.75 -7.59
N ALA A 116 -10.38 -17.86 -7.54
CA ALA A 116 -9.68 -18.49 -6.42
C ALA A 116 -9.76 -17.69 -5.11
N CYS A 117 -10.29 -16.45 -5.15
CA CYS A 117 -10.46 -15.59 -3.98
C CYS A 117 -11.81 -15.76 -3.26
N VAL A 118 -12.70 -16.67 -3.70
CA VAL A 118 -14.03 -16.87 -3.07
C VAL A 118 -13.92 -17.25 -1.59
N ASN A 119 -12.93 -18.09 -1.23
CA ASN A 119 -12.65 -18.50 0.15
C ASN A 119 -11.58 -17.60 0.82
N ASN A 120 -11.54 -16.31 0.47
CA ASN A 120 -10.47 -15.35 0.75
C ASN A 120 -9.70 -15.58 2.08
N GLU A 121 -8.46 -16.06 1.97
CA GLU A 121 -7.58 -16.26 3.14
C GLU A 121 -6.75 -15.03 3.49
N CYS A 122 -6.73 -14.01 2.62
CA CYS A 122 -5.98 -12.77 2.83
C CYS A 122 -6.50 -12.07 4.09
N LYS A 123 -5.58 -11.73 5.01
CA LYS A 123 -5.91 -11.04 6.26
C LYS A 123 -5.58 -9.55 6.19
N ASN A 124 -6.02 -8.81 7.20
CA ASN A 124 -5.74 -7.38 7.38
C ASN A 124 -6.22 -6.52 6.19
N ASN A 125 -7.42 -6.83 5.67
CA ASN A 125 -8.05 -6.10 4.58
C ASN A 125 -7.21 -6.04 3.28
N ALA A 126 -6.33 -7.04 3.08
CA ALA A 126 -5.51 -7.16 1.88
C ALA A 126 -6.37 -7.53 0.65
N THR A 127 -5.97 -7.04 -0.52
CA THR A 127 -6.65 -7.34 -1.78
C THR A 127 -6.25 -8.72 -2.29
N CYS A 128 -7.21 -9.58 -2.62
CA CYS A 128 -6.93 -10.87 -3.24
C CYS A 128 -6.98 -10.75 -4.77
N GLN A 129 -5.98 -11.31 -5.46
CA GLN A 129 -5.90 -11.34 -6.92
C GLN A 129 -5.83 -12.78 -7.42
N THR A 130 -6.76 -13.17 -8.29
CA THR A 130 -6.81 -14.52 -8.88
C THR A 130 -5.89 -14.65 -10.09
N GLY A 131 -5.45 -15.88 -10.36
CA GLY A 131 -4.55 -16.26 -11.44
C GLY A 131 -3.07 -16.11 -11.12
N PHE A 132 -2.66 -16.15 -9.85
CA PHE A 132 -1.25 -15.99 -9.46
C PHE A 132 -0.78 -17.14 -8.57
N THR A 133 0.50 -17.49 -8.67
CA THR A 133 1.13 -18.57 -7.88
C THR A 133 0.49 -19.96 -8.08
N ASP A 134 1.06 -20.99 -7.47
CA ASP A 134 0.54 -22.36 -7.57
C ASP A 134 -0.81 -22.55 -6.84
N ARG A 135 -1.23 -21.59 -5.99
CA ARG A 135 -2.54 -21.59 -5.31
C ARG A 135 -3.66 -21.02 -6.17
N GLY A 136 -3.33 -20.45 -7.33
CA GLY A 136 -4.28 -19.75 -8.19
C GLY A 136 -4.71 -18.37 -7.68
N TYR A 137 -4.18 -17.88 -6.55
CA TYR A 137 -4.34 -16.50 -6.11
C TYR A 137 -3.10 -15.95 -5.38
N ARG A 138 -3.02 -14.62 -5.24
CA ARG A 138 -2.06 -13.94 -4.35
C ARG A 138 -2.75 -12.83 -3.54
N CYS A 139 -2.22 -12.55 -2.34
CA CYS A 139 -2.66 -11.42 -1.54
C CYS A 139 -1.74 -10.21 -1.74
N MET A 140 -2.32 -9.07 -2.12
CA MET A 140 -1.66 -7.78 -2.14
C MET A 140 -1.80 -7.16 -0.75
N CYS A 141 -0.74 -7.31 0.05
CA CYS A 141 -0.74 -6.79 1.41
C CYS A 141 -0.74 -5.27 1.42
N ILE A 142 -1.56 -4.71 2.32
CA ILE A 142 -1.43 -3.30 2.68
C ILE A 142 -0.04 -3.04 3.29
N PRO A 143 0.50 -1.81 3.18
CA PRO A 143 1.78 -1.47 3.78
C PRO A 143 1.84 -1.85 5.27
N GLY A 144 3.00 -2.35 5.71
CA GLY A 144 3.21 -2.80 7.09
C GLY A 144 2.83 -4.27 7.35
N PHE A 145 2.29 -4.99 6.36
CA PHE A 145 2.01 -6.43 6.44
C PHE A 145 2.70 -7.20 5.32
N ARG A 146 3.01 -8.48 5.58
CA ARG A 146 3.66 -9.39 4.63
C ARG A 146 3.25 -10.85 4.85
N GLY A 147 3.82 -11.72 4.02
CA GLY A 147 3.52 -13.15 3.99
C GLY A 147 2.46 -13.46 2.95
N GLN A 148 2.27 -14.75 2.64
CA GLN A 148 1.35 -15.17 1.58
C GLN A 148 -0.09 -14.72 1.83
N ASP A 149 -0.52 -14.71 3.09
CA ASP A 149 -1.89 -14.33 3.47
C ASP A 149 -1.94 -12.95 4.17
N CYS A 150 -0.85 -12.18 4.12
CA CYS A 150 -0.72 -10.87 4.79
C CYS A 150 -0.95 -10.88 6.31
N LYS A 151 -0.81 -12.03 6.97
CA LYS A 151 -0.95 -12.21 8.42
C LYS A 151 0.21 -11.61 9.22
N ILE A 152 1.39 -11.51 8.61
CA ILE A 152 2.61 -11.14 9.33
C ILE A 152 2.74 -9.62 9.33
N CYS A 153 2.56 -9.00 10.49
CA CYS A 153 2.92 -7.59 10.66
C CYS A 153 4.44 -7.42 10.55
N VAL A 154 4.89 -6.52 9.67
CA VAL A 154 6.29 -6.14 9.55
C VAL A 154 6.60 -5.20 10.71
N THR A 155 7.09 -5.76 11.81
CA THR A 155 7.61 -5.00 12.95
C THR A 155 9.07 -5.34 13.19
N MET A 156 9.79 -4.46 13.90
CA MET A 156 11.18 -4.71 14.30
C MET A 156 11.37 -5.99 15.14
N LEU A 157 10.32 -6.51 15.78
CA LEU A 157 10.34 -7.83 16.46
C LEU A 157 10.49 -8.99 15.48
N THR A 158 9.94 -8.87 14.27
CA THR A 158 10.10 -9.89 13.22
C THR A 158 11.47 -9.85 12.55
N VAL A 159 12.10 -8.67 12.53
CA VAL A 159 13.49 -8.48 12.08
C VAL A 159 14.47 -9.02 13.14
N ARG A 160 14.22 -8.77 14.44
CA ARG A 160 14.96 -9.33 15.58
C ARG A 160 15.18 -10.83 15.50
N LYS A 161 14.14 -11.61 15.16
CA LYS A 161 14.21 -13.07 15.08
C LYS A 161 15.08 -13.59 13.92
N LYS A 162 15.43 -12.76 12.92
CA LYS A 162 16.10 -13.22 11.70
C LYS A 162 17.61 -12.99 11.66
N GLU A 163 18.15 -11.98 12.37
CA GLU A 163 19.61 -11.68 12.33
C GLU A 163 20.33 -11.73 13.68
N GLY A 164 19.68 -12.10 14.79
CA GLY A 164 20.34 -12.42 16.06
C GLY A 164 21.19 -11.31 16.70
N ARG A 165 21.17 -10.07 16.18
CA ARG A 165 22.17 -9.03 16.52
C ARG A 165 21.60 -7.60 16.57
N PHE A 166 20.36 -7.45 17.03
CA PHE A 166 19.64 -6.17 17.05
C PHE A 166 19.40 -5.66 18.48
N ASN A 167 20.48 -5.22 19.13
CA ASN A 167 20.46 -4.66 20.49
C ASN A 167 20.93 -3.20 20.57
N GLU A 168 21.23 -2.57 19.43
CA GLU A 168 21.74 -1.19 19.38
C GLU A 168 20.63 -0.22 18.96
N ASN A 169 20.65 0.98 19.53
CA ASN A 169 19.78 2.07 19.12
C ASN A 169 20.39 2.76 17.88
N LYS A 170 19.86 2.50 16.69
CA LYS A 170 20.37 3.08 15.44
C LYS A 170 19.34 3.03 14.31
N ALA A 171 19.70 3.56 13.15
CA ALA A 171 18.95 3.40 11.92
C ALA A 171 18.97 1.95 11.41
N TYR A 172 17.81 1.46 11.00
CA TYR A 172 17.65 0.18 10.34
C TYR A 172 16.92 0.35 9.02
N GLN A 173 17.28 -0.48 8.03
CA GLN A 173 16.60 -0.48 6.75
C GLN A 173 15.27 -1.21 6.89
N LEU A 174 14.17 -0.46 6.76
CA LEU A 174 12.82 -0.97 6.84
C LEU A 174 12.16 -0.93 5.46
N ARG A 175 11.28 -1.90 5.23
CA ARG A 175 10.43 -1.97 4.04
C ARG A 175 8.97 -1.85 4.44
N VAL A 176 8.29 -0.86 3.88
CA VAL A 176 6.86 -0.60 4.08
C VAL A 176 6.19 -0.53 2.70
N GLY A 177 5.46 -1.58 2.34
CA GLY A 177 4.99 -1.77 0.96
C GLY A 177 6.18 -1.89 -0.01
N ASN A 178 6.20 -1.05 -1.05
CA ASN A 178 7.30 -0.96 -2.01
C ASN A 178 8.40 0.05 -1.61
N LEU A 179 8.23 0.76 -0.48
CA LEU A 179 9.19 1.76 -0.01
C LEU A 179 10.24 1.11 0.87
N SER A 180 11.52 1.38 0.59
CA SER A 180 12.66 0.96 1.40
C SER A 180 13.41 2.20 1.89
N PHE A 181 13.59 2.34 3.19
CA PHE A 181 14.21 3.53 3.79
C PHE A 181 14.88 3.19 5.14
N LEU A 182 15.77 4.07 5.60
CA LEU A 182 16.40 3.97 6.90
C LEU A 182 15.54 4.67 7.95
N VAL A 183 15.30 4.02 9.07
CA VAL A 183 14.53 4.56 10.20
C VAL A 183 15.21 4.25 11.51
N TYR A 184 15.33 5.25 12.38
CA TYR A 184 15.84 5.09 13.73
C TYR A 184 14.92 4.19 14.55
N CYS A 185 15.50 3.19 15.18
CA CYS A 185 14.81 2.32 16.11
C CYS A 185 15.50 2.35 17.47
N HIS A 186 14.71 2.48 18.52
CA HIS A 186 15.17 2.30 19.87
C HIS A 186 14.88 0.86 20.31
N LEU A 187 15.94 0.07 20.37
CA LEU A 187 15.91 -1.37 20.63
C LEU A 187 16.52 -1.75 21.98
N SER A 188 17.26 -0.84 22.62
CA SER A 188 17.88 -1.08 23.92
C SER A 188 16.85 -1.56 24.96
N GLY A 189 17.29 -2.44 25.86
CA GLY A 189 16.51 -2.86 27.01
C GLY A 189 16.41 -1.80 28.12
N THR A 190 17.17 -0.71 28.01
CA THR A 190 17.04 0.45 28.89
C THR A 190 15.67 1.11 28.67
N ASN A 191 14.88 1.27 29.72
CA ASN A 191 13.54 1.84 29.62
C ASN A 191 13.59 3.27 29.04
N LEU A 192 12.79 3.53 28.00
CA LEU A 192 12.40 4.88 27.55
C LEU A 192 11.41 5.47 28.56
N GLY A 193 11.84 5.56 29.82
CA GLY A 193 10.99 5.98 30.94
C GLY A 193 9.66 5.19 30.97
N PRO A 194 8.49 5.86 31.00
CA PRO A 194 7.19 5.20 31.07
C PRO A 194 6.82 4.42 29.81
N CYS A 195 7.52 4.62 28.69
CA CYS A 195 7.32 3.82 27.48
C CYS A 195 7.93 2.42 27.59
N GLY A 196 8.73 2.14 28.62
CA GLY A 196 9.27 0.81 28.86
C GLY A 196 10.34 0.39 27.85
N ALA A 197 10.56 -0.93 27.78
CA ALA A 197 11.69 -1.52 27.06
C ALA A 197 11.56 -1.43 25.53
N GLY A 198 12.71 -1.56 24.84
CA GLY A 198 12.87 -1.32 23.41
C GLY A 198 11.99 -2.13 22.46
N GLY A 199 11.99 -1.70 21.19
CA GLY A 199 11.03 -2.11 20.16
C GLY A 199 10.30 -0.93 19.52
N TRP A 200 10.81 0.28 19.72
CA TRP A 200 10.22 1.52 19.23
C TRP A 200 10.79 1.85 17.85
N THR A 201 9.91 2.20 16.91
CA THR A 201 10.27 2.65 15.56
C THR A 201 9.84 4.09 15.41
N LEU A 202 10.76 4.96 14.98
CA LEU A 202 10.45 6.37 14.78
C LEU A 202 9.42 6.55 13.66
N VAL A 203 8.41 7.39 13.92
CA VAL A 203 7.36 7.74 12.93
C VAL A 203 7.49 9.17 12.43
N MET A 204 7.85 10.09 13.34
CA MET A 204 7.90 11.51 13.07
C MET A 204 8.73 12.22 14.15
N LYS A 205 9.38 13.32 13.78
CA LYS A 205 9.97 14.32 14.69
C LYS A 205 9.51 15.70 14.25
N ILE A 206 9.11 16.50 15.21
CA ILE A 206 8.55 17.83 15.00
C ILE A 206 9.31 18.80 15.87
N ASP A 207 9.66 19.94 15.29
CA ASP A 207 10.21 21.06 16.01
C ASP A 207 9.09 22.09 16.18
N GLY A 208 8.61 22.27 17.41
CA GLY A 208 7.52 23.20 17.71
C GLY A 208 7.84 24.67 17.39
N SER A 209 9.12 25.00 17.15
CA SER A 209 9.53 26.33 16.69
C SER A 209 9.40 26.52 15.16
N LYS A 210 9.19 25.43 14.40
CA LYS A 210 9.09 25.44 12.94
C LYS A 210 7.63 25.31 12.48
N GLY A 211 7.31 25.93 11.35
CA GLY A 211 5.97 25.89 10.75
C GLY A 211 5.64 24.60 9.98
N THR A 212 6.62 23.70 9.79
CA THR A 212 6.51 22.51 8.94
C THR A 212 5.32 21.62 9.30
N PHE A 213 5.15 21.32 10.59
CA PHE A 213 4.10 20.47 11.12
C PHE A 213 3.07 21.25 11.95
N HIS A 214 2.83 22.52 11.62
CA HIS A 214 1.69 23.25 12.16
C HIS A 214 0.38 22.44 12.00
N TRP A 215 -0.63 22.58 12.88
CA TRP A 215 -1.83 21.72 12.86
C TRP A 215 -2.55 21.66 11.51
N GLY A 216 -2.58 22.77 10.78
CA GLY A 216 -3.18 22.86 9.45
C GLY A 216 -2.30 22.32 8.32
N SER A 217 -1.09 21.82 8.62
CA SER A 217 -0.17 21.29 7.62
C SER A 217 -0.75 20.03 6.97
N ASN A 218 -0.77 19.99 5.65
CA ASN A 218 -1.19 18.81 4.90
C ASN A 218 -0.31 17.57 5.21
N LEU A 219 0.87 17.78 5.79
CA LEU A 219 1.76 16.70 6.25
C LEU A 219 1.13 15.83 7.36
N TRP A 220 0.06 16.24 8.03
CA TRP A 220 -0.60 15.37 9.02
C TRP A 220 -1.46 14.27 8.39
N MET A 221 -2.07 14.55 7.24
CA MET A 221 -3.05 13.66 6.61
C MET A 221 -2.55 13.02 5.32
N ASN A 222 -1.56 13.61 4.65
CA ASN A 222 -1.04 13.07 3.40
C ASN A 222 -0.10 11.87 3.62
N ASN A 223 0.17 11.12 2.55
CA ASN A 223 1.13 10.01 2.55
C ASN A 223 2.49 10.45 1.97
N GLN A 224 2.93 11.67 2.29
CA GLN A 224 4.22 12.20 1.85
C GLN A 224 5.26 12.15 2.95
N THR A 225 6.47 11.73 2.57
CA THR A 225 7.66 11.73 3.43
C THR A 225 8.24 13.14 3.49
N PHE A 226 8.67 13.56 4.68
CA PHE A 226 9.40 14.81 4.87
C PHE A 226 10.75 14.52 5.54
N ASN A 227 11.83 15.11 5.02
CA ASN A 227 13.20 14.98 5.52
C ASN A 227 13.55 13.55 5.98
N SER A 228 13.70 12.61 5.05
CA SER A 228 14.01 11.22 5.37
C SER A 228 15.36 11.03 6.05
N ALA A 229 16.30 11.97 5.90
CA ALA A 229 17.59 11.94 6.57
C ALA A 229 17.45 12.13 8.09
N GLY A 230 16.60 13.07 8.53
CA GLY A 230 16.26 13.26 9.94
C GLY A 230 15.64 12.01 10.59
N GLY A 231 15.06 11.12 9.79
CA GLY A 231 14.53 9.84 10.25
C GLY A 231 15.57 8.79 10.66
N GLN A 232 16.86 9.01 10.37
CA GLN A 232 17.93 8.04 10.64
C GLN A 232 18.51 8.20 12.05
N THR A 233 18.15 9.26 12.75
CA THR A 233 18.67 9.61 14.07
C THR A 233 17.54 9.66 15.11
N GLY A 234 17.93 9.63 16.39
CA GLY A 234 17.00 9.60 17.52
C GLY A 234 16.45 10.99 17.87
N PHE A 235 16.40 11.29 19.18
CA PHE A 235 15.96 12.57 19.74
C PHE A 235 16.99 13.69 19.49
N ASP A 236 17.01 14.22 18.27
CA ASP A 236 17.71 15.45 17.89
C ASP A 236 16.72 16.48 17.32
N ASP A 237 17.25 17.59 16.81
CA ASP A 237 16.47 18.75 16.39
C ASP A 237 16.14 18.73 14.86
N GLU A 238 16.35 17.58 14.20
CA GLU A 238 16.03 17.36 12.79
C GLU A 238 14.59 16.86 12.61
N GLU A 239 13.73 17.69 12.04
CA GLU A 239 12.35 17.33 11.73
C GLU A 239 12.27 16.18 10.71
N THR A 240 11.30 15.28 10.85
CA THR A 240 11.09 14.19 9.89
C THR A 240 9.66 13.67 9.93
N LYS A 241 9.19 13.17 8.79
CA LYS A 241 7.98 12.35 8.69
C LYS A 241 8.27 11.18 7.77
N LEU A 242 8.11 9.97 8.28
CA LEU A 242 8.48 8.75 7.57
C LEU A 242 7.24 7.94 7.14
N PRO A 243 7.38 7.03 6.16
CA PRO A 243 6.30 6.11 5.79
C PRO A 243 5.79 5.23 6.92
N THR A 244 6.53 5.10 8.01
CA THR A 244 6.10 4.44 9.24
C THR A 244 4.93 5.15 9.92
N TYR A 245 4.71 6.45 9.68
CA TYR A 245 3.58 7.22 10.22
C TYR A 245 2.23 6.74 9.71
N TRP A 246 2.10 6.50 8.40
CA TRP A 246 0.84 6.10 7.76
C TRP A 246 0.81 4.63 7.32
N GLY A 247 1.97 4.03 7.09
CA GLY A 247 2.11 2.71 6.49
C GLY A 247 2.40 1.59 7.48
N MET A 248 2.42 1.85 8.80
CA MET A 248 2.61 0.81 9.80
C MET A 248 1.46 0.78 10.82
N PRO A 249 0.80 -0.38 11.00
CA PRO A 249 -0.21 -0.57 12.03
C PRO A 249 0.45 -0.63 13.41
N PHE A 250 -0.24 -0.12 14.44
CA PHE A 250 0.46 0.22 15.66
C PHE A 250 -0.43 0.12 16.93
N THR A 251 0.03 -0.41 18.08
CA THR A 251 -0.73 -0.59 19.36
C THR A 251 -0.30 0.27 20.59
N LYS A 252 0.99 0.62 20.78
CA LYS A 252 1.54 1.65 21.74
C LYS A 252 2.60 2.64 21.14
N ILE A 253 2.44 3.97 21.19
CA ILE A 253 3.33 5.05 20.64
C ILE A 253 3.86 5.66 21.95
N CYS A 254 5.12 6.01 21.89
CA CYS A 254 5.80 6.74 22.92
C CYS A 254 6.01 8.12 22.35
N LEU A 255 5.48 9.13 23.00
CA LEU A 255 5.90 10.48 22.69
C LEU A 255 6.92 10.96 23.71
N GLY A 256 8.08 11.36 23.21
CA GLY A 256 9.00 12.19 23.97
C GLY A 256 8.95 13.64 23.51
N MET A 257 9.09 14.56 24.46
CA MET A 257 9.22 16.00 24.25
C MET A 257 10.55 16.47 24.84
N LYS A 258 11.16 17.47 24.22
CA LYS A 258 12.34 18.16 24.74
C LYS A 258 11.99 19.64 24.90
N ILE A 259 12.16 20.19 26.10
CA ILE A 259 11.96 21.60 26.41
C ILE A 259 13.26 22.09 27.06
N GLY A 260 14.06 22.84 26.28
CA GLY A 260 15.43 23.20 26.69
C GLY A 260 16.29 21.96 26.95
N HIS A 261 16.78 21.81 28.18
CA HIS A 261 17.58 20.65 28.62
C HIS A 261 16.75 19.51 29.24
N GLN A 262 15.43 19.69 29.37
CA GLN A 262 14.54 18.68 29.96
C GLN A 262 13.91 17.80 28.88
N SER A 263 13.84 16.50 29.16
CA SER A 263 13.18 15.52 28.30
C SER A 263 12.03 14.85 29.06
N LEU A 264 10.82 14.89 28.50
CA LEU A 264 9.62 14.24 29.00
C LEU A 264 9.25 13.07 28.08
N GLN A 265 8.75 11.97 28.62
CA GLN A 265 8.26 10.83 27.86
C GLN A 265 6.88 10.42 28.38
N ILE A 266 5.95 10.13 27.47
CA ILE A 266 4.59 9.71 27.78
C ILE A 266 4.23 8.58 26.82
N GLN A 267 3.69 7.49 27.37
CA GLN A 267 3.06 6.44 26.60
C GLN A 267 1.55 6.60 26.72
N LEU A 268 0.85 6.72 25.60
CA LEU A 268 -0.62 6.76 25.60
C LEU A 268 -1.22 5.36 25.30
#